data_AF-A0A8U0HWR5-F1
#
_entry.id   AF-A0A8U0HWR5-F1
#
_cell.length_a   1.000
_cell.length_b   1.000
_cell.length_c   1.000
_cell.angle_alpha   90.00
_cell.angle_beta   90.00
_cell.angle_gamma   90.00
#
_symmetry.space_group_name_H-M   'P 1'
#
loop_
_entity.id
_entity.type
_entity.pdbx_description
1 polymer ?
#
loop_
_entity_poly.entity_id
_entity_poly.type
_entity_poly.pdbx_seq_one_letter_code
_entity_poly.pdbx_strand_id
1 'polypeptide(L)'
;MRLVAVTACPTGIAHSQMGAESLTRAATDAGHDLEVEVHGAMGTENEIGEDDLARADAAIVAADVRVDTDRFADLPTVVAPVGTAVSDPEGLVERAVGLGRAGKPETVRVGDDAADGESRGLLDGLRRLLD
;
A
#
# COMPACT_ATOMS: atom_id res chain seq x y z
N MET A 1 -10.12 -9.06 -9.19
CA MET A 1 -10.06 -9.44 -7.77
C MET A 1 -10.81 -8.38 -7.00
N ARG A 2 -11.29 -8.71 -5.80
CA ARG A 2 -11.85 -7.75 -4.85
C ARG A 2 -10.78 -7.39 -3.86
N LEU A 3 -10.35 -6.14 -3.87
CA LEU A 3 -9.34 -5.63 -2.97
C LEU A 3 -9.98 -4.66 -1.99
N VAL A 4 -9.40 -4.57 -0.81
CA VAL A 4 -9.73 -3.54 0.18
C VAL A 4 -8.47 -2.76 0.53
N ALA A 5 -8.59 -1.48 0.84
CA ALA A 5 -7.45 -0.68 1.27
C ALA A 5 -7.80 0.32 2.37
N VAL A 6 -6.80 0.65 3.18
CA VAL A 6 -6.84 1.77 4.12
C VAL A 6 -5.75 2.75 3.76
N THR A 7 -6.08 4.04 3.68
CA THR A 7 -5.10 5.12 3.58
C THR A 7 -5.13 6.00 4.83
N ALA A 8 -3.98 6.30 5.43
CA ALA A 8 -3.94 7.07 6.68
C ALA A 8 -2.76 8.05 6.77
N CYS A 9 -3.05 9.32 7.03
CA CYS A 9 -2.06 10.37 7.20
C CYS A 9 -2.38 11.21 8.46
N PRO A 10 -1.40 11.46 9.36
CA PRO A 10 -1.66 12.16 10.62
C PRO A 10 -1.95 13.66 10.42
N THR A 11 -1.41 14.26 9.36
CA THR A 11 -1.38 15.72 9.18
C THR A 11 -2.58 16.28 8.40
N GLY A 12 -3.56 15.44 8.06
CA GLY A 12 -4.75 15.85 7.31
C GLY A 12 -5.24 14.76 6.37
N ILE A 13 -6.22 15.09 5.52
CA ILE A 13 -6.87 14.10 4.65
C ILE A 13 -6.33 14.10 3.21
N ALA A 14 -5.52 15.09 2.83
CA ALA A 14 -5.08 15.28 1.45
C ALA A 14 -4.26 14.09 0.92
N HIS A 15 -3.22 13.64 1.64
CA HIS A 15 -2.45 12.46 1.22
C HIS A 15 -3.27 11.17 1.28
N SER A 16 -4.16 11.02 2.26
CA SER A 16 -5.03 9.85 2.35
C SER A 16 -5.99 9.78 1.16
N GLN A 17 -6.64 10.90 0.79
CA GLN A 17 -7.52 10.97 -0.38
C GLN A 17 -6.75 10.79 -1.69
N MET A 18 -5.60 11.46 -1.87
CA MET A 18 -4.77 11.26 -3.06
C MET A 18 -4.33 9.80 -3.21
N GLY A 19 -3.89 9.16 -2.12
CA GLY A 19 -3.56 7.74 -2.12
C GLY A 19 -4.75 6.86 -2.48
N ALA A 20 -5.94 7.17 -1.95
CA ALA A 20 -7.16 6.42 -2.23
C ALA A 20 -7.61 6.53 -3.69
N GLU A 21 -7.55 7.74 -4.26
CA GLU A 21 -7.85 7.98 -5.68
C GLU A 21 -6.85 7.28 -6.59
N SER A 22 -5.56 7.37 -6.28
CA SER A 22 -4.48 6.72 -7.03
C SER A 22 -4.61 5.20 -7.01
N LEU A 23 -4.85 4.60 -5.85
CA LEU A 23 -5.07 3.15 -5.72
C LEU A 23 -6.32 2.70 -6.47
N THR A 24 -7.43 3.45 -6.35
CA THR A 24 -8.69 3.14 -7.05
C THR A 24 -8.50 3.14 -8.57
N ARG A 25 -7.79 4.14 -9.10
CA ARG A 25 -7.47 4.21 -10.53
C ARG A 25 -6.58 3.05 -10.96
N ALA A 26 -5.50 2.77 -10.24
CA ALA A 26 -4.59 1.67 -10.56
C ALA A 26 -5.29 0.30 -10.53
N ALA A 27 -6.14 0.06 -9.54
CA ALA A 27 -6.93 -1.18 -9.46
C ALA A 27 -7.92 -1.29 -10.62
N THR A 28 -8.62 -0.21 -10.95
CA THR A 28 -9.57 -0.16 -12.08
C THR A 28 -8.86 -0.44 -13.40
N ASP A 29 -7.71 0.20 -13.64
CA ASP A 29 -6.91 0.03 -14.86
C ASP A 29 -6.35 -1.41 -14.97
N ALA A 30 -6.08 -2.07 -13.85
CA ALA A 30 -5.71 -3.48 -13.77
C ALA A 30 -6.90 -4.46 -13.87
N GLY A 31 -8.14 -3.97 -13.97
CA GLY A 31 -9.34 -4.79 -14.04
C GLY A 31 -9.73 -5.43 -12.70
N HIS A 32 -9.54 -4.72 -11.61
CA HIS A 32 -9.87 -5.15 -10.25
C HIS A 32 -10.80 -4.15 -9.55
N ASP A 33 -11.63 -4.67 -8.65
CA ASP A 33 -12.47 -3.85 -7.77
C ASP A 33 -11.65 -3.49 -6.53
N LEU A 34 -11.72 -2.24 -6.09
CA LEU A 34 -11.07 -1.76 -4.88
C LEU A 34 -12.03 -0.88 -4.08
N GLU A 35 -12.19 -1.20 -2.80
CA GLU A 35 -12.83 -0.32 -1.82
C GLU A 35 -11.75 0.28 -0.91
N VAL A 36 -11.81 1.60 -0.67
CA VAL A 36 -10.78 2.31 0.09
C VAL A 36 -11.39 3.10 1.25
N GLU A 37 -10.99 2.74 2.46
CA GLU A 37 -11.27 3.48 3.69
C GLU A 37 -10.20 4.55 3.92
N VAL A 38 -10.63 5.78 4.18
CA VAL A 38 -9.75 6.96 4.24
C VAL A 38 -9.72 7.51 5.65
N HIS A 39 -8.54 7.51 6.27
CA HIS A 39 -8.31 8.03 7.61
C HIS A 39 -7.58 9.37 7.51
N GLY A 40 -8.19 10.42 8.06
CA GLY A 40 -7.58 11.74 8.17
C GLY A 40 -7.77 12.34 9.56
N ALA A 41 -7.24 13.55 9.76
CA ALA A 41 -7.34 14.26 11.04
C ALA A 41 -8.78 14.52 11.53
N MET A 42 -9.77 14.50 10.64
CA MET A 42 -11.18 14.71 10.97
C MET A 42 -11.98 13.42 11.19
N GLY A 43 -11.34 12.25 11.03
CA GLY A 43 -11.99 10.94 11.17
C GLY A 43 -11.84 10.06 9.93
N THR A 44 -12.67 9.03 9.87
CA THR A 44 -12.69 8.01 8.82
C THR A 44 -13.82 8.27 7.82
N GLU A 45 -13.52 8.13 6.52
CA GLU A 45 -14.49 8.15 5.43
C GLU A 45 -14.48 6.79 4.72
N ASN A 46 -15.64 6.40 4.15
CA ASN A 46 -15.81 5.15 3.39
C ASN A 46 -15.38 3.90 4.19
N GLU A 47 -15.86 3.80 5.43
CA GLU A 47 -15.58 2.64 6.28
C GLU A 47 -15.99 1.35 5.57
N ILE A 48 -15.04 0.41 5.49
CA ILE A 48 -15.25 -0.86 4.79
C ILE A 48 -16.18 -1.74 5.62
N GLY A 49 -17.21 -2.29 4.98
CA GLY A 49 -18.17 -3.19 5.61
C GLY A 49 -17.59 -4.57 5.92
N GLU A 50 -18.20 -5.29 6.86
CA GLU A 50 -17.83 -6.68 7.16
C GLU A 50 -18.03 -7.62 5.96
N ASP A 51 -19.05 -7.37 5.12
CA ASP A 51 -19.32 -8.17 3.92
C ASP A 51 -18.22 -7.99 2.86
N ASP A 52 -17.75 -6.76 2.67
CA ASP A 52 -16.68 -6.44 1.73
C ASP A 52 -15.34 -7.01 2.18
N LEU A 53 -15.04 -6.97 3.50
CA LEU A 53 -13.89 -7.69 4.08
C LEU A 53 -13.97 -9.20 3.84
N ALA A 54 -15.14 -9.81 4.08
CA ALA A 54 -15.32 -11.25 3.91
C ALA A 54 -15.18 -11.71 2.45
N ARG A 55 -15.39 -10.80 1.49
CA ARG A 55 -15.30 -11.06 0.05
C ARG A 55 -14.00 -10.58 -0.58
N ALA A 56 -13.13 -9.95 0.21
CA ALA A 56 -11.85 -9.46 -0.26
C ALA A 56 -10.88 -10.62 -0.49
N ASP A 57 -10.08 -10.49 -1.53
CA ASP A 57 -9.00 -11.42 -1.86
C ASP A 57 -7.66 -10.99 -1.23
N ALA A 58 -7.47 -9.69 -0.99
CA ALA A 58 -6.27 -9.10 -0.39
C ALA A 58 -6.54 -7.68 0.13
N ALA A 59 -5.69 -7.21 1.04
CA ALA A 59 -5.75 -5.88 1.64
C ALA A 59 -4.48 -5.04 1.35
N ILE A 60 -4.63 -3.72 1.27
CA ILE A 60 -3.53 -2.75 1.19
C ILE A 60 -3.67 -1.75 2.35
N VAL A 61 -2.64 -1.62 3.19
CA VAL A 61 -2.59 -0.64 4.29
C VAL A 61 -1.51 0.37 3.97
N ALA A 62 -1.91 1.54 3.47
CA ALA A 62 -1.02 2.64 3.11
C ALA A 62 -1.09 3.75 4.17
N ALA A 63 -0.25 3.67 5.20
CA ALA A 63 -0.43 4.47 6.41
C ALA A 63 0.89 5.00 6.99
N ASP A 64 0.88 6.29 7.37
CA ASP A 64 1.96 6.94 8.13
C ASP A 64 1.67 6.97 9.65
N VAL A 65 0.58 6.33 10.06
CA VAL A 65 0.14 6.16 11.46
C VAL A 65 -0.24 4.72 11.71
N ARG A 66 -0.35 4.34 12.99
CA ARG A 66 -0.91 3.03 13.34
C ARG A 66 -2.40 3.01 12.98
N VAL A 67 -2.77 2.01 12.19
CA VAL A 67 -4.15 1.65 11.85
C VAL A 67 -4.44 0.29 12.47
N ASP A 68 -5.64 0.10 12.99
CA ASP A 68 -6.09 -1.21 13.46
C ASP A 68 -6.22 -2.15 12.26
N THR A 69 -5.49 -3.25 12.29
CA THR A 69 -5.42 -4.20 11.16
C THR A 69 -6.00 -5.57 11.49
N ASP A 70 -6.56 -5.75 12.69
CA ASP A 70 -7.13 -7.03 13.14
C ASP A 70 -8.28 -7.47 12.23
N ARG A 71 -9.03 -6.51 11.67
CA ARG A 71 -10.10 -6.75 10.69
C ARG A 71 -9.61 -7.31 9.34
N PHE A 72 -8.31 -7.22 9.04
CA PHE A 72 -7.68 -7.76 7.84
C PHE A 72 -6.81 -9.00 8.12
N ALA A 73 -6.83 -9.56 9.34
CA ALA A 73 -5.91 -10.62 9.75
C ALA A 73 -5.99 -11.89 8.89
N ASP A 74 -7.16 -12.20 8.32
CA ASP A 74 -7.37 -13.34 7.44
C ASP A 74 -7.04 -13.05 5.96
N LEU A 75 -6.69 -11.80 5.64
CA LEU A 75 -6.37 -11.36 4.28
C LEU A 75 -4.86 -11.24 4.07
N PRO A 76 -4.32 -11.70 2.93
CA PRO A 76 -2.99 -11.29 2.52
C PRO A 76 -2.93 -9.76 2.45
N THR A 77 -1.93 -9.16 3.09
CA THR A 77 -1.91 -7.72 3.32
C THR A 77 -0.59 -7.12 2.86
N VAL A 78 -0.66 -6.09 2.02
CA VAL A 78 0.49 -5.23 1.69
C VAL A 78 0.46 -4.00 2.58
N VAL A 79 1.57 -3.68 3.25
CA VAL A 79 1.68 -2.49 4.10
C VAL A 79 2.72 -1.56 3.53
N ALA A 80 2.41 -0.27 3.40
CA ALA A 80 3.31 0.75 2.86
C ALA A 80 3.08 2.12 3.53
N PRO A 81 4.02 3.07 3.41
CA PRO A 81 3.76 4.48 3.68
C PRO A 81 2.64 5.03 2.79
N VAL A 82 1.89 6.03 3.25
CA VAL A 82 0.81 6.62 2.43
C VAL A 82 1.34 7.27 1.16
N GLY A 83 2.58 7.78 1.20
CA GLY A 83 3.27 8.35 0.04
C GLY A 83 3.46 7.33 -1.09
N THR A 84 3.64 6.04 -0.78
CA THR A 84 3.76 4.99 -1.80
C THR A 84 2.45 4.78 -2.54
N ALA A 85 1.30 4.93 -1.88
CA ALA A 85 0.00 4.89 -2.57
C ALA A 85 -0.21 6.06 -3.55
N VAL A 86 0.53 7.15 -3.39
CA VAL A 86 0.52 8.27 -4.34
C VAL A 86 1.53 8.07 -5.47
N SER A 87 2.74 7.60 -5.15
CA SER A 87 3.87 7.54 -6.10
C SER A 87 4.01 6.21 -6.86
N ASP A 88 3.54 5.09 -6.31
CA ASP A 88 3.57 3.74 -6.92
C ASP A 88 2.28 2.95 -6.60
N PRO A 89 1.08 3.47 -6.94
CA PRO A 89 -0.17 2.75 -6.70
C PRO A 89 -0.25 1.44 -7.48
N GLU A 90 0.27 1.40 -8.72
CA GLU A 90 0.29 0.19 -9.56
C GLU A 90 1.10 -0.92 -8.91
N GLY A 91 2.28 -0.60 -8.37
CA GLY A 91 3.11 -1.57 -7.69
C GLY A 91 2.47 -2.11 -6.40
N LEU A 92 1.69 -1.31 -5.67
CA LEU A 92 0.96 -1.79 -4.49
C LEU A 92 -0.19 -2.72 -4.90
N VAL A 93 -0.94 -2.37 -5.94
CA VAL A 93 -2.01 -3.20 -6.49
C VAL A 93 -1.46 -4.52 -7.01
N GLU A 94 -0.37 -4.51 -7.77
CA GLU A 94 0.24 -5.73 -8.32
C GLU A 94 0.66 -6.69 -7.20
N ARG A 95 1.28 -6.17 -6.13
CA ARG A 95 1.70 -6.96 -4.96
C ARG A 95 0.48 -7.57 -4.25
N ALA A 96 -0.57 -6.79 -4.02
CA ALA A 96 -1.78 -7.27 -3.37
C ALA A 96 -2.46 -8.38 -4.19
N VAL A 97 -2.55 -8.20 -5.50
CA VAL A 97 -3.07 -9.21 -6.45
C VAL A 97 -2.22 -10.48 -6.42
N GLY A 98 -0.89 -10.34 -6.41
CA GLY A 98 0.04 -11.46 -6.31
C GLY A 98 -0.19 -12.28 -5.04
N LEU A 99 -0.32 -11.61 -3.90
CA LEU A 99 -0.58 -12.27 -2.61
C LEU A 99 -1.97 -12.92 -2.56
N GLY A 100 -3.01 -12.23 -3.04
CA GLY A 100 -4.37 -12.77 -3.11
C GLY A 100 -4.45 -14.03 -3.96
N ARG A 101 -3.71 -14.11 -5.08
CA ARG A 101 -3.60 -15.33 -5.89
C ARG A 101 -2.87 -16.47 -5.19
N ALA A 102 -1.90 -16.16 -4.32
CA ALA A 102 -1.19 -17.16 -3.53
C ALA A 102 -2.04 -17.73 -2.38
N GLY A 103 -3.06 -16.99 -1.93
CA GLY A 103 -4.08 -17.45 -0.98
C GLY A 103 -3.55 -17.74 0.44
N LYS A 104 -2.41 -17.17 0.81
CA LYS A 104 -1.83 -17.29 2.15
C LYS A 104 -2.00 -15.96 2.89
N PRO A 105 -2.46 -15.94 4.16
CA PRO A 105 -2.54 -14.72 4.96
C PRO A 105 -1.12 -14.29 5.37
N GLU A 106 -0.42 -13.67 4.43
CA GLU A 106 0.93 -13.15 4.58
C GLU A 106 0.89 -11.62 4.56
N THR A 107 1.67 -11.00 5.43
CA THR A 107 1.85 -9.54 5.44
C THR A 107 3.21 -9.18 4.85
N VAL A 108 3.20 -8.42 3.76
CA VAL A 108 4.43 -7.89 3.13
C VAL A 108 4.52 -6.39 3.36
N ARG A 109 5.69 -5.90 3.77
CA ARG A 109 5.95 -4.47 3.96
C ARG A 109 6.75 -3.91 2.79
N VAL A 110 6.27 -2.81 2.21
CA VAL A 110 6.94 -2.05 1.14
C VAL A 110 7.52 -0.80 1.80
N GLY A 111 8.85 -0.69 1.83
CA GLY A 111 9.53 0.43 2.49
C GLY A 111 10.96 0.19 2.97
N ASP A 112 11.55 -0.99 2.75
CA ASP A 112 12.92 -1.29 3.21
C ASP A 112 14.01 -1.22 2.12
N ASP A 113 13.66 -0.91 0.85
CA ASP A 113 14.64 -0.82 -0.25
C ASP A 113 15.10 0.62 -0.54
N ALA A 114 15.36 1.40 0.51
CA ALA A 114 16.02 2.71 0.39
C ALA A 114 17.24 2.85 1.32
N ALA A 115 17.90 1.74 1.67
CA ALA A 115 19.15 1.76 2.44
C ALA A 115 20.26 0.83 1.92
N ASP A 116 20.21 0.26 0.72
CA ASP A 116 21.31 -0.57 0.21
C ASP A 116 21.49 -0.49 -1.33
N GLY A 117 21.51 0.73 -1.89
CA GLY A 117 21.73 0.93 -3.34
C GLY A 117 22.68 2.06 -3.70
N GLU A 118 22.57 3.21 -3.05
CA GLU A 118 23.20 4.43 -3.57
C GLU A 118 24.62 4.70 -3.04
N SER A 119 25.07 3.97 -2.01
CA SER A 119 26.45 4.10 -1.51
C SER A 119 27.45 3.19 -2.23
N ARG A 120 26.99 2.16 -2.95
CA ARG A 120 27.88 1.24 -3.69
C ARG A 120 28.36 1.83 -5.02
N GLY A 121 27.50 2.54 -5.75
CA GLY A 121 27.87 3.12 -7.06
C GLY A 121 28.88 4.27 -6.96
N LEU A 122 28.78 5.10 -5.92
CA LEU A 122 29.67 6.24 -5.74
C LEU A 122 31.11 5.81 -5.37
N LEU A 123 31.24 4.78 -4.53
CA LEU A 123 32.55 4.25 -4.13
C LEU A 123 33.20 3.44 -5.26
N ASP A 124 32.43 2.69 -6.04
CA ASP A 124 32.95 1.96 -7.21
C ASP A 124 33.39 2.90 -8.35
N GLY A 125 32.72 4.05 -8.49
CA GLY A 125 33.11 5.11 -9.43
C GLY A 125 34.40 5.84 -9.00
N LEU A 126 34.55 6.15 -7.72
CA LEU A 126 35.76 6.79 -7.17
C LEU A 126 37.00 5.89 -7.29
N ARG A 127 36.82 4.57 -7.16
CA ARG A 127 37.91 3.61 -7.28
C ARG A 127 38.46 3.48 -8.70
N ARG A 128 37.64 3.75 -9.73
CA ARG A 128 38.07 3.78 -11.15
C ARG A 128 38.75 5.09 -11.57
N LEU A 129 38.66 6.13 -10.74
CA LEU A 129 39.27 7.44 -10.97
C LEU A 129 40.66 7.59 -10.34
N LEU A 130 41.05 6.63 -9.49
CA LEU A 130 42.32 6.62 -8.75
C LEU A 130 43.28 5.51 -9.22
N ASP A 131 42.93 4.76 -10.27
CA ASP A 131 43.79 3.88 -11.08
C ASP A 131 44.07 4.56 -12.43
#